data_AF-A0A382F213-F1
#
_entry.id   AF-A0A382F213-F1
#
_cell.length_a   1.000
_cell.length_b   1.000
_cell.length_c   1.000
_cell.angle_alpha   90.00
_cell.angle_beta   90.00
_cell.angle_gamma   90.00
#
_symmetry.space_group_name_H-M   'P 1'
#
loop_
_entity.id
_entity.type
_entity.pdbx_description
1 polymer ?
#
loop_
_entity_poly.entity_id
_entity_poly.type
_entity_poly.pdbx_seq_one_letter_code
_entity_poly.pdbx_strand_id
1 'polypeptide(L)'
;MRRAIAVFFVVVLLGLVSNPVWSAGTLTVTTPNGGQKWTTGKKYTIKWRKGNAGAHVKIQLLKSGKAYKTIKAKTKNDGAFDWTIPTSVTT
;
A
#
# COMPACT_ATOMS: atom_id res chain seq x y z
N MET A 1 -21.41 -0.41 -15.19
CA MET A 1 -21.68 -0.88 -13.81
C MET A 1 -20.36 -0.94 -13.03
N ARG A 2 -20.24 -0.28 -11.86
CA ARG A 2 -18.99 -0.25 -11.09
C ARG A 2 -18.93 -1.50 -10.19
N ARG A 3 -17.97 -2.40 -10.42
CA ARG A 3 -17.83 -3.66 -9.65
C ARG A 3 -17.04 -3.39 -8.35
N ALA A 4 -17.47 -4.01 -7.25
CA ALA A 4 -16.74 -3.97 -5.99
C ALA A 4 -15.67 -5.06 -5.98
N ILE A 5 -14.43 -4.72 -5.60
CA ILE A 5 -13.28 -5.63 -5.59
C ILE A 5 -12.74 -5.70 -4.16
N ALA A 6 -12.38 -6.89 -3.69
CA ALA A 6 -11.64 -7.04 -2.44
C ALA A 6 -10.19 -6.64 -2.68
N VAL A 7 -9.75 -5.58 -2.00
CA VAL A 7 -8.45 -4.97 -2.27
C VAL A 7 -7.58 -5.02 -1.02
N PHE A 8 -6.46 -5.73 -1.12
CA PHE A 8 -5.47 -5.82 -0.05
C PHE A 8 -4.24 -5.02 -0.45
N PHE A 9 -3.57 -4.40 0.51
CA PHE A 9 -2.40 -3.57 0.25
C PHE A 9 -1.28 -3.98 1.16
N VAL A 10 -0.07 -3.94 0.62
CA VAL A 10 1.16 -4.11 1.36
C VAL A 10 2.02 -2.87 1.15
N VAL A 11 2.53 -2.34 2.26
CA VAL A 11 3.46 -1.22 2.26
C VAL A 11 4.84 -1.75 2.65
N VAL A 12 5.80 -1.64 1.73
CA VAL A 12 7.17 -2.16 1.86
C VAL A 12 8.15 -0.99 2.00
N LEU A 13 9.15 -1.13 2.86
CA LEU A 13 10.22 -0.14 3.02
C LEU A 13 11.18 -0.13 1.82
N LEU A 14 11.60 1.05 1.35
CA LEU A 14 12.73 1.20 0.43
C LEU A 14 13.89 1.91 1.12
N GLY A 15 14.94 1.15 1.45
CA GLY A 15 16.21 1.67 1.96
C GLY A 15 17.21 1.89 0.83
N LEU A 16 17.76 3.10 0.72
CA LEU A 16 19.01 3.39 0.01
C LEU A 16 20.02 3.89 1.05
N VAL A 17 20.55 2.98 1.87
CA VAL A 17 21.75 3.25 2.69
C VAL A 17 22.61 1.98 2.73
N SER A 18 23.92 2.17 2.60
CA SER A 18 24.96 1.18 2.35
C SER A 18 25.33 0.28 3.55
N ASN A 19 24.46 0.13 4.55
CA ASN A 19 24.75 -0.71 5.72
C ASN A 19 23.74 -1.87 5.85
N PRO A 20 24.19 -3.13 5.97
CA PRO A 20 23.34 -4.31 6.00
C PRO A 20 22.84 -4.54 7.42
N VAL A 21 22.10 -3.58 7.96
CA VAL A 21 21.10 -3.88 8.97
C VAL A 21 19.86 -3.23 8.44
N TRP A 22 18.97 -4.03 7.85
CA TRP A 22 17.58 -3.66 7.85
C TRP A 22 17.22 -3.52 9.33
N SER A 23 17.41 -2.33 9.91
CA SER A 23 16.57 -1.92 11.01
C SER A 23 15.19 -1.94 10.37
N ALA A 24 14.56 -3.10 10.43
CA ALA A 24 13.30 -3.42 9.80
C ALA A 24 12.27 -2.58 10.54
N GLY A 25 12.25 -1.29 10.19
CA GLY A 25 11.33 -0.36 10.74
C GLY A 25 9.94 -0.91 10.48
N THR A 26 9.26 -1.27 11.55
CA THR A 26 7.93 -1.80 11.44
C THR A 26 7.03 -0.69 10.93
N LEU A 27 6.16 -1.02 9.99
CA LEU A 27 5.11 -0.14 9.53
C LEU A 27 3.83 -0.96 9.53
N THR A 28 2.83 -0.50 10.26
CA THR A 28 1.56 -1.23 10.35
C THR A 28 0.53 -0.54 9.48
N VAL A 29 0.03 -1.22 8.46
CA VAL A 29 -1.11 -0.71 7.68
C VAL A 29 -2.34 -0.73 8.57
N THR A 30 -2.88 0.46 8.87
CA THR A 30 -4.08 0.60 9.69
C THR A 30 -5.34 0.53 8.83
N THR A 31 -5.25 0.97 7.58
CA THR A 31 -6.36 0.89 6.63
C THR A 31 -5.83 0.82 5.20
N PRO A 32 -6.25 -0.15 4.39
CA PRO A 32 -7.12 -1.26 4.75
C PRO A 32 -6.38 -2.36 5.52
N ASN A 33 -7.02 -2.95 6.55
CA ASN A 33 -6.45 -4.02 7.39
C ASN A 33 -6.91 -5.44 6.98
N GLY A 34 -7.64 -5.54 5.86
CA GLY A 34 -8.04 -6.79 5.24
C GLY A 34 -9.54 -7.01 5.25
N GLY A 35 -10.13 -7.27 4.07
CA GLY A 35 -11.57 -7.50 3.90
C GLY A 35 -12.36 -6.31 3.34
N GLN A 36 -11.72 -5.16 3.10
CA GLN A 36 -12.41 -4.02 2.51
C GLN A 36 -12.67 -4.23 1.01
N LYS A 37 -13.94 -4.06 0.63
CA LYS A 37 -14.39 -4.06 -0.75
C LYS A 37 -14.41 -2.63 -1.26
N TRP A 38 -13.50 -2.31 -2.17
CA TRP A 38 -13.41 -0.98 -2.76
C TRP A 38 -13.98 -0.98 -4.17
N THR A 39 -14.65 0.12 -4.52
CA THR A 39 -15.25 0.30 -5.85
C THR A 39 -14.24 0.93 -6.79
N THR A 40 -14.08 0.34 -7.98
CA THR A 40 -13.23 0.93 -9.02
C THR A 40 -13.73 2.33 -9.41
N GLY A 41 -12.79 3.23 -9.73
CA GLY A 41 -13.08 4.63 -10.03
C GLY A 41 -13.40 5.51 -8.82
N LYS A 42 -13.31 4.99 -7.59
CA LYS A 42 -13.38 5.81 -6.37
C LYS A 42 -11.99 6.05 -5.78
N LYS A 43 -11.87 7.16 -5.04
CA LYS A 43 -10.69 7.53 -4.26
C LYS A 43 -10.82 6.95 -2.85
N TYR A 44 -9.75 6.32 -2.38
CA TYR A 44 -9.65 5.77 -1.04
C TYR A 44 -8.30 6.13 -0.43
N THR A 45 -8.29 6.36 0.88
CA THR A 45 -7.06 6.67 1.61
C THR A 45 -6.52 5.39 2.24
N ILE A 46 -5.30 5.04 1.87
CA ILE A 46 -4.51 4.02 2.52
C ILE A 46 -3.81 4.69 3.70
N LYS A 47 -4.01 4.20 4.91
CA LYS A 47 -3.39 4.70 6.14
C LYS A 47 -2.49 3.64 6.75
N TRP A 48 -1.38 4.09 7.28
CA TRP A 48 -0.46 3.24 8.03
C TRP A 48 0.15 4.03 9.18
N ARG A 49 0.53 3.33 10.23
CA ARG A 49 1.24 3.92 11.35
C ARG A 49 2.71 4.06 10.95
N LYS A 50 3.19 5.30 10.92
CA LYS A 50 4.61 5.63 10.73
C LYS A 50 5.40 5.04 11.90
N GLY A 51 6.04 3.89 11.68
CA GLY A 51 7.08 3.41 12.58
C GLY A 51 8.46 3.83 12.08
N ASN A 52 9.50 3.07 12.38
CA ASN A 52 10.88 3.42 12.04
C ASN A 52 11.26 3.09 10.58
N ALA A 53 10.28 3.00 9.68
CA ALA A 53 10.42 2.49 8.32
C ALA A 53 11.02 3.52 7.34
N GLY A 54 12.10 4.19 7.74
CA GLY A 54 12.81 5.16 6.90
C GLY A 54 11.95 6.31 6.34
N ALA A 55 12.53 7.04 5.37
CA ALA A 55 11.88 8.21 4.76
C ALA A 55 10.85 7.86 3.68
N HIS A 56 10.97 6.67 3.06
CA HIS A 56 10.16 6.29 1.91
C HIS A 56 9.61 4.86 2.03
N VAL A 57 8.41 4.68 1.49
CA VAL A 57 7.74 3.38 1.38
C VAL A 57 7.21 3.14 -0.04
N LYS A 58 7.02 1.87 -0.37
CA LYS A 58 6.45 1.35 -1.61
C LYS A 58 5.09 0.75 -1.29
N ILE A 59 4.07 1.09 -2.06
CA ILE A 59 2.70 0.58 -1.88
C ILE A 59 2.39 -0.40 -3.01
N GLN A 60 2.03 -1.62 -2.63
CA GLN A 60 1.65 -2.69 -3.54
C GLN A 60 0.25 -3.16 -3.25
N LEU A 61 -0.48 -3.41 -4.33
CA LEU A 61 -1.75 -4.07 -4.37
C LEU A 61 -1.53 -5.57 -4.29
N LEU A 62 -2.20 -6.25 -3.37
CA LEU A 62 -2.25 -7.70 -3.28
C LEU A 62 -3.57 -8.24 -3.82
N LYS A 63 -3.49 -9.39 -4.49
CA LYS A 63 -4.62 -10.24 -4.89
C LYS A 63 -4.38 -11.64 -4.35
N SER A 64 -5.29 -12.13 -3.51
CA SER A 64 -5.16 -13.44 -2.85
C SER A 64 -3.82 -13.63 -2.12
N GLY A 65 -3.36 -12.62 -1.38
CA GLY A 65 -2.10 -12.64 -0.62
C GLY A 65 -0.83 -12.44 -1.45
N LYS A 66 -0.92 -12.37 -2.78
CA LYS A 66 0.22 -12.17 -3.69
C LYS A 66 0.26 -10.75 -4.25
N ALA A 67 1.45 -10.19 -4.43
CA ALA A 67 1.61 -8.89 -5.07
C ALA A 67 1.05 -8.94 -6.50
N TYR A 68 0.03 -8.13 -6.74
CA TYR A 68 -0.69 -8.04 -8.01
C TYR A 68 -0.23 -6.82 -8.81
N LYS A 69 -0.12 -5.64 -8.18
CA LYS A 69 0.29 -4.41 -8.88
C LYS A 69 1.03 -3.46 -7.96
N THR A 70 2.05 -2.76 -8.45
CA THR A 70 2.65 -1.66 -7.69
C THR A 70 1.82 -0.40 -7.90
N ILE A 71 1.26 0.14 -6.82
CA ILE A 71 0.48 1.38 -6.86
C ILE A 71 1.43 2.57 -6.84
N LYS A 72 2.41 2.52 -5.95
CA LYS A 72 3.42 3.57 -5.84
C LYS A 72 4.75 2.94 -5.49
N ALA A 73 5.72 3.11 -6.36
CA ALA A 73 7.05 2.57 -6.13
C ALA A 73 7.75 3.27 -4.96
N LYS A 74 7.59 4.58 -4.82
CA LYS A 74 8.21 5.40 -3.77
C LYS A 74 7.26 6.52 -3.37
N THR A 75 6.85 6.55 -2.11
CA THR A 75 6.11 7.65 -1.47
C THR A 75 6.75 7.98 -0.13
N LYS A 76 6.52 9.18 0.37
CA LYS A 76 6.98 9.58 1.70
C LYS A 76 6.31 8.71 2.75
N ASN A 77 7.05 8.36 3.81
CA ASN A 77 6.49 7.69 4.97
C ASN A 77 5.78 8.71 5.90
N ASP A 78 4.67 9.26 5.44
CA ASP A 78 3.85 10.27 6.13
C ASP A 78 2.61 9.68 6.82
N GLY A 79 2.35 8.38 6.62
CA GLY A 79 1.26 7.66 7.31
C GLY A 79 -0.03 7.57 6.51
N ALA A 80 -0.10 8.20 5.33
CA ALA A 80 -1.29 8.15 4.49
C ALA A 80 -0.96 8.31 3.00
N PHE A 81 -1.71 7.62 2.15
CA PHE A 81 -1.65 7.77 0.71
C PHE A 81 -3.03 7.69 0.10
N ASP A 82 -3.40 8.73 -0.61
CA ASP A 82 -4.64 8.77 -1.37
C ASP A 82 -4.48 8.02 -2.70
N TRP A 83 -5.24 6.94 -2.85
CA TRP A 83 -5.25 6.14 -4.06
C TRP A 83 -6.62 6.17 -4.75
N THR A 84 -6.62 6.59 -6.00
CA THR A 84 -7.77 6.41 -6.89
C THR A 84 -7.66 5.07 -7.59
N ILE A 85 -8.63 4.18 -7.37
CA ILE A 85 -8.62 2.85 -7.98
C ILE A 85 -8.86 2.99 -9.48
N PRO A 86 -7.92 2.58 -10.34
CA PRO A 86 -8.15 2.60 -11.78
C PRO A 86 -9.33 1.70 -12.13
N THR A 87 -10.18 2.13 -13.07
CA THR A 87 -11.27 1.31 -13.61
C THR A 87 -10.78 0.06 -14.34
N SER A 88 -9.51 0.05 -14.75
CA SER A 88 -8.80 -1.09 -15.36
C SER A 88 -8.32 -2.14 -14.36
N VAL A 89 -8.48 -1.93 -13.04
CA VAL A 89 -8.29 -3.00 -12.08
C VAL A 89 -9.51 -3.92 -12.21
N THR A 90 -9.40 -4.91 -13.07
CA THR A 90 -10.39 -5.97 -13.26
C THR A 90 -9.91 -7.22 -12.53
N THR A 91 -10.82 -7.81 -11.75
CA THR A 91 -10.65 -9.14 -11.14
C THR A 91 -10.48 -10.20 -12.20
#